data_AF-A0A967N3D5-F1
#
_entry.id   AF-A0A967N3D5-F1
#
_cell.length_a   1.000
_cell.length_b   1.000
_cell.length_c   1.000
_cell.angle_alpha   90.00
_cell.angle_beta   90.00
_cell.angle_gamma   90.00
#
_symmetry.space_group_name_H-M   'P 1'
#
loop_
_entity.id
_entity.type
_entity.pdbx_description
1 polymer ?
#
loop_
_entity_poly.entity_id
_entity_poly.type
_entity_poly.pdbx_seq_one_letter_code
_entity_poly.pdbx_strand_id
1 'polypeptide(L)'
;GLVSVHGMMPANPTQDTMGPITRTVLDAAVLLDAIAGYDPQDPKTAWSVGMIPESYTHALTEDALVGARIGVIREPMSWGTDPDSEDYRKVRTVID
;
A
#
# COMPACT_ATOMS: atom_id res chain seq x y z
N GLY A 1 -4.89 -10.74 2.93
CA GLY A 1 -4.49 -11.22 1.60
C GLY A 1 -2.98 -11.32 1.51
N LEU A 2 -2.27 -10.19 1.63
CA LEU A 2 -0.83 -10.22 1.92
C LEU A 2 -0.54 -10.36 3.43
N VAL A 3 -1.31 -9.62 4.23
CA VAL A 3 -1.30 -9.66 5.70
C VAL A 3 -2.57 -10.40 6.14
N SER A 4 -2.44 -11.23 7.18
CA SER A 4 -3.58 -11.91 7.81
C SER A 4 -4.49 -10.89 8.51
N VAL A 5 -5.79 -11.08 8.38
CA VAL A 5 -6.79 -10.33 9.18
C VAL A 5 -7.34 -11.17 10.34
N HIS A 6 -6.74 -12.32 10.64
CA HIS A 6 -7.12 -13.12 11.80
C HIS A 6 -6.94 -12.32 13.10
N GLY A 7 -7.97 -12.32 13.95
CA GLY A 7 -7.97 -11.55 15.22
C GLY A 7 -8.34 -10.07 15.08
N MET A 8 -8.49 -9.55 13.85
CA MET A 8 -9.01 -8.20 13.60
C MET A 8 -10.54 -8.19 13.68
N MET A 9 -11.14 -7.12 14.19
CA MET A 9 -12.59 -6.89 14.10
C MET A 9 -12.97 -6.61 12.64
N PRO A 10 -13.85 -7.42 12.01
CA PRO A 10 -14.19 -7.24 10.60
C PRO A 10 -15.09 -6.02 10.39
N ALA A 11 -14.92 -5.36 9.24
CA ALA A 11 -15.83 -4.34 8.72
C ALA A 11 -16.42 -4.80 7.38
N ASN A 12 -15.57 -4.96 6.36
CA ASN A 12 -15.93 -5.45 5.03
C ASN A 12 -15.00 -6.60 4.63
N PRO A 13 -15.32 -7.87 4.94
CA PRO A 13 -14.38 -8.98 4.81
C PRO A 13 -13.76 -9.15 3.42
N THR A 14 -14.42 -8.73 2.35
CA THR A 14 -13.89 -8.81 0.99
C THR A 14 -12.82 -7.76 0.67
N GLN A 15 -12.76 -6.67 1.44
CA GLN A 15 -11.89 -5.52 1.21
C GLN A 15 -10.92 -5.25 2.38
N ASP A 16 -11.23 -5.76 3.57
CA ASP A 16 -10.42 -5.52 4.76
C ASP A 16 -8.97 -6.01 4.61
N THR A 17 -8.04 -5.17 5.05
CA THR A 17 -6.61 -5.48 5.16
C THR A 17 -5.99 -4.65 6.27
N MET A 18 -4.90 -5.14 6.85
CA MET A 18 -4.02 -4.34 7.70
C MET A 18 -2.83 -3.82 6.89
N GLY A 19 -2.24 -2.71 7.34
CA GLY A 19 -1.08 -2.11 6.72
C GLY A 19 -0.31 -1.18 7.68
N PRO A 20 0.99 -1.00 7.47
CA PRO A 20 1.83 -0.15 8.32
C PRO A 20 1.53 1.34 8.09
N ILE A 21 1.58 2.13 9.16
CA ILE A 21 1.59 3.60 9.11
C ILE A 21 2.84 4.07 9.85
N THR A 22 3.78 4.68 9.12
CA THR A 22 5.10 5.06 9.62
C THR A 22 5.51 6.42 9.07
N ARG A 23 6.66 6.96 9.52
CA ARG A 23 7.18 8.26 9.06
C ARG A 23 7.95 8.18 7.74
N THR A 24 8.46 7.00 7.38
CA THR A 24 9.29 6.80 6.19
C THR A 24 8.88 5.55 5.43
N VAL A 25 9.13 5.54 4.12
CA VAL A 25 8.88 4.36 3.27
C VAL A 25 9.74 3.17 3.72
N LEU A 26 10.98 3.41 4.16
CA LEU A 26 11.85 2.38 4.71
C LEU A 26 11.21 1.70 5.93
N ASP A 27 10.74 2.49 6.91
CA ASP A 27 10.07 1.93 8.09
C ASP A 27 8.80 1.14 7.72
N ALA A 28 8.07 1.59 6.70
CA ALA A 28 6.90 0.87 6.21
C ALA A 28 7.28 -0.48 5.59
N ALA A 29 8.35 -0.53 4.78
CA ALA A 29 8.86 -1.76 4.18
C ALA A 29 9.37 -2.75 5.23
N VAL A 30 10.13 -2.26 6.23
CA VAL A 30 10.63 -3.07 7.35
C VAL A 30 9.47 -3.65 8.18
N LEU A 31 8.46 -2.84 8.49
CA LEU A 31 7.30 -3.34 9.21
C LEU A 31 6.47 -4.32 8.36
N LEU A 32 6.39 -4.10 7.04
CA LEU A 32 5.71 -5.01 6.13
C LEU A 32 6.40 -6.38 6.07
N ASP A 33 7.75 -6.44 6.07
CA ASP A 33 8.52 -7.68 6.18
C ASP A 33 8.12 -8.50 7.42
N ALA A 34 7.81 -7.82 8.54
CA ALA A 34 7.46 -8.48 9.78
C ALA A 34 6.02 -9.02 9.82
N ILE A 35 5.08 -8.42 9.06
CA ILE A 35 3.64 -8.73 9.18
C ILE A 35 3.05 -9.44 7.93
N ALA A 36 3.74 -9.39 6.79
CA ALA A 36 3.31 -10.10 5.59
C ALA A 36 3.59 -11.60 5.72
N GLY A 37 2.63 -12.45 5.34
CA GLY A 37 2.83 -13.88 5.44
C GLY A 37 1.56 -14.71 5.32
N TYR A 38 1.77 -16.01 5.11
CA TYR A 38 0.71 -17.01 5.18
C TYR A 38 0.29 -17.25 6.63
N ASP A 39 -1.02 -17.28 6.86
CA ASP A 39 -1.66 -17.65 8.10
C ASP A 39 -2.74 -18.70 7.82
N PRO A 40 -2.64 -19.93 8.35
CA PRO A 40 -3.65 -20.97 8.16
C PRO A 40 -5.03 -20.59 8.73
N GLN A 41 -5.11 -19.59 9.62
CA GLN A 41 -6.38 -19.10 10.17
C GLN A 41 -7.02 -17.99 9.31
N ASP A 42 -6.31 -17.48 8.30
CA ASP A 42 -6.84 -16.61 7.25
C ASP A 42 -6.47 -17.19 5.87
N PRO A 43 -7.31 -18.07 5.30
CA PRO A 43 -7.05 -18.72 4.02
C PRO A 43 -6.83 -17.76 2.84
N LYS A 44 -7.22 -16.48 2.94
CA LYS A 44 -6.93 -15.48 1.90
C LYS A 44 -5.44 -15.19 1.77
N THR A 45 -4.65 -15.47 2.80
CA THR A 45 -3.19 -15.33 2.74
C THR A 45 -2.51 -16.41 1.89
N ALA A 46 -3.21 -17.48 1.53
CA ALA A 46 -2.68 -18.47 0.60
C ALA A 46 -2.35 -17.86 -0.77
N TRP A 47 -3.04 -16.79 -1.15
CA TRP A 47 -2.84 -16.10 -2.42
C TRP A 47 -1.48 -15.41 -2.52
N SER A 48 -0.83 -15.05 -1.40
CA SER A 48 0.49 -14.41 -1.42
C SER A 48 1.66 -15.39 -1.46
N VAL A 49 1.42 -16.70 -1.29
CA VAL A 49 2.49 -17.71 -1.25
C VAL A 49 3.26 -17.73 -2.57
N GLY A 50 4.59 -17.63 -2.49
CA GLY A 50 5.48 -17.57 -3.65
C GLY A 50 5.55 -16.18 -4.32
N MET A 51 4.80 -15.19 -3.85
CA MET A 51 4.85 -13.80 -4.34
C MET A 51 5.46 -12.81 -3.33
N ILE A 52 5.70 -13.24 -2.09
CA ILE A 52 6.39 -12.44 -1.08
C ILE A 52 7.89 -12.47 -1.38
N PRO A 53 8.56 -11.31 -1.58
CA PRO A 53 10.01 -11.25 -1.75
C PRO A 53 10.74 -11.62 -0.46
N GLU A 54 12.05 -11.84 -0.54
CA GLU A 54 12.87 -12.05 0.66
C GLU A 54 12.82 -10.86 1.62
N SER A 55 12.80 -9.63 1.09
CA SER A 55 12.52 -8.40 1.82
C SER A 55 11.97 -7.32 0.91
N TYR A 56 11.00 -6.56 1.39
CA TYR A 56 10.46 -5.36 0.73
C TYR A 56 11.46 -4.19 0.72
N THR A 57 12.52 -4.25 1.53
CA THR A 57 13.56 -3.21 1.55
C THR A 57 14.51 -3.29 0.35
N HIS A 58 14.63 -4.46 -0.29
CA HIS A 58 15.59 -4.69 -1.37
C HIS A 58 15.34 -3.82 -2.62
N ALA A 59 14.11 -3.36 -2.82
CA ALA A 59 13.75 -2.51 -3.96
C ALA A 59 13.94 -1.00 -3.69
N LEU A 60 14.39 -0.61 -2.48
CA LEU A 60 14.52 0.80 -2.09
C LEU A 60 15.87 1.39 -2.53
N THR A 61 16.05 1.58 -3.85
CA THR A 61 17.21 2.28 -4.42
C THR A 61 16.82 3.64 -5.00
N GLU A 62 17.76 4.59 -5.05
CA GLU A 62 17.50 5.95 -5.56
C GLU A 62 17.09 5.97 -7.05
N ASP A 63 17.56 4.99 -7.81
CA ASP A 63 17.34 4.83 -9.24
C ASP A 63 16.26 3.81 -9.60
N ALA A 64 15.54 3.25 -8.62
CA ALA A 64 14.57 2.16 -8.81
C ALA A 64 13.45 2.48 -9.83
N LEU A 65 13.19 3.76 -10.10
CA LEU A 65 12.16 4.21 -11.04
C LEU A 65 12.71 4.60 -12.43
N VAL A 66 14.03 4.53 -12.66
CA VAL A 66 14.62 4.85 -13.97
C VAL A 66 14.08 3.88 -15.02
N GLY A 67 13.38 4.42 -16.03
CA GLY A 67 12.74 3.64 -17.09
C GLY A 67 11.36 3.07 -16.73
N ALA A 68 10.86 3.28 -15.50
CA ALA A 68 9.52 2.89 -15.12
C ALA A 68 8.46 3.70 -15.88
N ARG A 69 7.36 3.03 -16.27
CA ARG A 69 6.19 3.66 -16.90
C ARG A 69 5.08 3.77 -15.87
N ILE A 70 4.89 4.97 -15.32
CA ILE A 70 3.91 5.24 -14.26
C ILE A 70 2.63 5.78 -14.89
N GLY A 71 1.50 5.12 -14.63
CA GLY A 71 0.18 5.60 -15.04
C GLY A 71 -0.33 6.67 -14.07
N VAL A 72 -0.69 7.85 -14.58
CA VAL A 72 -1.26 8.93 -13.77
C VAL A 72 -2.79 8.91 -13.89
N ILE A 73 -3.48 8.73 -12.77
CA ILE A 73 -4.94 8.85 -12.70
C ILE A 73 -5.29 10.35 -12.75
N ARG A 74 -5.97 10.78 -13.81
CA ARG A 74 -6.30 12.21 -14.04
C ARG A 74 -7.47 12.71 -13.20
N GLU A 75 -8.29 11.79 -12.71
CA GLU A 75 -9.47 12.08 -11.88
C GLU A 75 -9.40 11.28 -10.56
N PRO A 76 -8.40 11.55 -9.68
CA PRO A 76 -8.20 10.74 -8.47
C PRO A 76 -9.09 11.16 -7.29
N MET A 77 -9.77 12.29 -7.40
CA MET A 77 -10.53 12.92 -6.31
C MET A 77 -12.02 12.91 -6.61
N SER A 78 -12.83 12.81 -5.56
CA SER A 78 -14.28 12.86 -5.67
C SER A 78 -14.75 14.27 -5.99
N TRP A 79 -15.95 14.39 -6.56
CA TRP A 79 -16.61 15.67 -6.82
C TRP A 79 -16.85 16.51 -5.55
N GLY A 80 -16.92 15.86 -4.38
CA GLY A 80 -17.13 16.51 -3.09
C GLY A 80 -15.85 16.91 -2.36
N THR A 81 -14.67 16.73 -2.96
CA THR A 81 -13.39 17.12 -2.35
C THR A 81 -13.29 18.65 -2.30
N ASP A 82 -12.86 19.20 -1.17
CA ASP A 82 -12.61 20.63 -1.00
C ASP A 82 -11.46 21.11 -1.90
N PRO A 83 -11.76 21.87 -2.98
CA PRO A 83 -10.74 22.33 -3.91
C PRO A 83 -9.84 23.42 -3.29
N ASP A 84 -10.27 24.02 -2.18
CA ASP A 84 -9.55 25.09 -1.50
C ASP A 84 -8.64 24.61 -0.37
N SER A 85 -8.59 23.30 -0.11
CA SER A 85 -7.61 22.72 0.82
C SER A 85 -6.18 22.82 0.26
N GLU A 86 -5.20 22.98 1.15
CA GLU A 86 -3.77 23.04 0.76
C GLU A 86 -3.35 21.75 0.04
N ASP A 87 -3.78 20.60 0.55
CA ASP A 87 -3.44 19.28 0.03
C ASP A 87 -4.01 19.06 -1.37
N TYR A 88 -5.24 19.51 -1.64
CA TYR A 88 -5.84 19.43 -2.97
C TYR A 88 -5.00 20.16 -4.02
N ARG A 89 -4.57 21.39 -3.71
CA ARG A 89 -3.75 22.21 -4.63
C ARG A 89 -2.39 21.58 -4.91
N LYS A 90 -1.75 20.97 -3.89
CA LYS A 90 -0.49 20.23 -4.07
C LYS A 90 -0.65 19.05 -5.03
N VAL A 91 -1.68 18.22 -4.84
CA VAL A 91 -1.94 17.07 -5.72
C VAL A 91 -2.27 17.53 -7.14
N ARG A 92 -3.10 18.56 -7.29
CA ARG A 92 -3.51 19.07 -8.60
C ARG A 92 -2.33 19.59 -9.42
N THR A 93 -1.38 20.25 -8.78
CA THR A 93 -0.18 20.80 -9.44
C THR A 93 0.72 19.74 -10.07
N VAL A 94 0.67 18.50 -9.57
CA VAL A 94 1.46 17.37 -10.11
C VAL A 94 0.74 16.69 -11.28
N ILE A 95 -0.58 16.82 -11.36
CA ILE A 95 -1.43 16.13 -12.34
C ILE A 95 -1.67 16.98 -13.60
N ASP A 96 -1.75 18.31 -13.46
CA ASP A 96 -1.88 19.26 -14.59
C ASP A 96 -0.53 19.45 -15.32
#